data_AF-A0AAU1F0D0-F1
#
_entry.id   AF-A0AAU1F0D0-F1
#
_cell.length_a   1.000
_cell.length_b   1.000
_cell.length_c   1.000
_cell.angle_alpha   90.00
_cell.angle_beta   90.00
_cell.angle_gamma   90.00
#
_symmetry.space_group_name_H-M   'P 1'
#
loop_
_entity.id
_entity.type
_entity.pdbx_description
1 polymer ?
#
loop_
_entity_poly.entity_id
_entity_poly.type
_entity_poly.pdbx_seq_one_letter_code
_entity_poly.pdbx_strand_id
1 'polypeptide(L)'
;MTQDSPTLALPRMRQEPAPEHITVPAPRRGRIPALDGLRLLAALMVVAYHYLARGEGWSASGQAMFPTAFPFAAYGWLGVELFFLISGFVICMSCWGRSVGDFFTSRVTRLYPAYWFAVLATTAVLLLIPGGQKPLPWPDVLTNLTMLQEPLGVRMVDGVYWTLFAELRFYLLFALVAW
;
A
#
# COMPACT_ATOMS: atom_id res chain seq x y z
N MET A 1 72.73 -52.74 15.26
CA MET A 1 72.30 -51.83 14.19
C MET A 1 70.78 -51.90 14.12
N THR A 2 70.07 -51.12 14.93
CA THR A 2 68.63 -50.84 14.85
C THR A 2 68.36 -49.69 15.82
N GLN A 3 68.30 -48.46 15.31
CA GLN A 3 68.00 -47.27 16.10
C GLN A 3 66.60 -46.82 15.69
N ASP A 4 65.64 -46.98 16.60
CA ASP A 4 64.25 -46.54 16.43
C ASP A 4 64.19 -45.01 16.31
N SER A 5 63.62 -44.53 15.21
CA SER A 5 63.31 -43.10 15.04
C SER A 5 61.90 -42.82 15.56
N PRO A 6 61.71 -41.92 16.54
CA PRO A 6 60.39 -41.59 17.06
C PRO A 6 59.61 -40.70 16.09
N THR A 7 58.47 -41.20 15.61
CA THR A 7 57.50 -40.47 14.78
C THR A 7 56.89 -39.31 15.57
N LEU A 8 57.27 -38.08 15.25
CA LEU A 8 56.75 -36.86 15.87
C LEU A 8 55.30 -36.62 15.36
N ALA A 9 54.30 -36.84 16.21
CA ALA A 9 52.91 -36.54 15.89
C ALA A 9 52.68 -35.02 15.91
N LEU A 10 52.33 -34.44 14.76
CA LEU A 10 52.03 -33.01 14.66
C LEU A 10 50.71 -32.68 15.38
N PRO A 11 50.65 -31.57 16.13
CA PRO A 11 49.45 -31.17 16.85
C PRO A 11 48.32 -30.84 15.86
N ARG A 12 47.14 -31.45 16.06
CA ARG A 12 45.93 -31.12 15.29
C ARG A 12 45.62 -29.65 15.46
N MET A 13 45.77 -28.86 14.38
CA MET A 13 45.28 -27.49 14.36
C MET A 13 43.78 -27.50 14.63
N ARG A 14 43.39 -26.82 15.70
CA ARG A 14 41.99 -26.58 16.06
C ARG A 14 41.34 -25.86 14.88
N GLN A 15 40.43 -26.52 14.17
CA GLN A 15 39.59 -25.85 13.17
C GLN A 15 38.74 -24.82 13.92
N GLU A 16 39.05 -23.55 13.72
CA GLU A 16 38.17 -22.47 14.18
C GLU A 16 36.84 -22.59 13.42
N PRO A 17 35.69 -22.45 14.10
CA PRO A 17 34.41 -22.43 13.42
C PRO A 17 34.42 -21.31 12.37
N ALA A 18 33.98 -21.63 11.15
CA ALA A 18 33.91 -20.67 10.06
C ALA A 18 33.13 -19.44 10.52
N PRO A 19 33.57 -18.21 10.19
CA PRO A 19 32.91 -17.00 10.62
C PRO A 19 31.45 -17.05 10.16
N GLU A 20 30.54 -16.99 11.12
CA GLU A 20 29.11 -16.85 10.87
C GLU A 20 28.93 -15.60 10.02
N HIS A 21 28.53 -15.78 8.76
CA HIS A 21 28.23 -14.67 7.87
C HIS A 21 27.00 -13.95 8.45
N ILE A 22 27.24 -12.95 9.29
CA ILE A 22 26.24 -11.97 9.70
C ILE A 22 25.78 -11.30 8.41
N THR A 23 24.65 -11.74 7.86
CA THR A 23 24.00 -11.07 6.73
C THR A 23 23.45 -9.75 7.26
N VAL A 24 24.27 -8.71 7.23
CA VAL A 24 23.82 -7.34 7.49
C VAL A 24 22.80 -7.01 6.39
N PRO A 25 21.54 -6.69 6.73
CA PRO A 25 20.55 -6.32 5.73
C PRO A 25 21.08 -5.17 4.90
N ALA A 26 21.13 -5.34 3.58
CA ALA A 26 21.61 -4.29 2.69
C ALA A 26 20.80 -3.00 2.95
N PRO A 27 21.46 -1.83 3.06
CA PRO A 27 20.77 -0.57 3.27
C PRO A 27 19.73 -0.38 2.16
N ARG A 28 18.46 -0.21 2.52
CA ARG A 28 17.36 0.04 1.58
C ARG A 28 17.61 1.38 0.89
N ARG A 29 18.37 1.38 -0.21
CA ARG A 29 18.65 2.56 -1.02
C ARG A 29 17.32 3.19 -1.48
N GLY A 30 17.02 4.40 -1.01
CA GLY A 30 15.95 5.25 -1.55
C GLY A 30 14.65 5.40 -0.74
N ARG A 31 14.53 4.86 0.48
CA ARG A 31 13.33 5.10 1.32
C ARG A 31 13.48 6.40 2.10
N ILE A 32 12.55 7.34 1.90
CA ILE A 32 12.51 8.62 2.61
C ILE A 32 11.44 8.54 3.71
N PRO A 33 11.82 8.43 5.00
CA PRO A 33 10.86 8.27 6.10
C PRO A 33 9.86 9.42 6.20
N ALA A 34 10.24 10.63 5.80
CA ALA A 34 9.35 11.79 5.78
C ALA A 34 8.14 11.58 4.85
N LEU A 35 8.30 10.86 3.73
CA LEU A 35 7.18 10.54 2.84
C LEU A 35 6.23 9.52 3.47
N ASP A 36 6.76 8.55 4.22
CA ASP A 36 5.94 7.60 4.97
C ASP A 36 5.11 8.35 6.04
N GLY A 37 5.72 9.32 6.74
CA GLY A 37 5.03 10.17 7.71
C GLY A 37 3.95 11.06 7.08
N LEU A 38 4.22 11.62 5.91
CA LEU A 38 3.27 12.47 5.19
C LEU A 38 2.07 11.65 4.66
N ARG A 39 2.31 10.39 4.26
CA ARG A 39 1.23 9.43 3.91
C ARG A 39 0.37 9.07 5.11
N LEU A 40 0.98 8.85 6.27
CA LEU A 40 0.23 8.59 7.50
C LEU A 40 -0.64 9.80 7.85
N LEU A 41 -0.09 11.01 7.77
CA LEU A 41 -0.86 12.24 7.98
C LEU A 41 -2.04 12.34 7.00
N ALA A 42 -1.79 12.08 5.70
CA ALA A 42 -2.82 12.06 4.68
C ALA A 42 -3.93 11.04 4.99
N ALA A 43 -3.57 9.82 5.42
CA ALA A 43 -4.55 8.81 5.83
C ALA A 43 -5.42 9.28 7.00
N LEU A 44 -4.81 9.89 8.03
CA LEU A 44 -5.52 10.41 9.18
C LEU A 44 -6.47 11.55 8.81
N MET A 45 -6.04 12.42 7.88
CA MET A 45 -6.90 13.48 7.34
C MET A 45 -8.13 12.91 6.64
N VAL A 46 -7.97 11.88 5.80
CA VAL A 46 -9.09 11.23 5.10
C VAL A 46 -10.04 10.56 6.09
N VAL A 47 -9.51 9.83 7.08
CA VAL A 47 -10.32 9.21 8.14
C VAL A 47 -11.10 10.28 8.91
N ALA A 48 -10.45 11.37 9.31
CA ALA A 48 -11.10 12.48 9.99
C ALA A 48 -12.22 13.08 9.12
N TYR A 49 -11.99 13.28 7.82
CA TYR A 49 -13.00 13.79 6.91
C TYR A 49 -14.24 12.89 6.84
N HIS A 50 -14.06 11.58 6.65
CA HIS A 50 -15.18 10.65 6.53
C HIS A 50 -16.03 10.57 7.81
N TYR A 51 -15.39 10.48 8.99
CA TYR A 51 -16.10 10.26 10.25
C TYR A 51 -16.54 11.56 10.94
N LEU A 52 -15.78 12.65 10.86
CA LEU A 52 -16.06 13.89 11.62
C LEU A 52 -16.72 14.98 10.76
N ALA A 53 -16.46 15.00 9.44
CA ALA A 53 -17.00 16.04 8.55
C ALA A 53 -18.16 15.55 7.68
N ARG A 54 -17.93 14.51 6.88
CA ARG A 54 -18.94 13.90 6.00
C ARG A 54 -20.02 13.18 6.82
N GLY A 55 -19.65 12.69 8.01
CA GLY A 55 -20.59 12.13 8.98
C GLY A 55 -21.03 10.70 8.66
N GLU A 56 -20.20 9.93 7.94
CA GLU A 56 -20.55 8.56 7.57
C GLU A 56 -20.74 7.68 8.82
N GLY A 57 -21.92 7.06 8.94
CA GLY A 57 -22.26 6.18 10.07
C GLY A 57 -22.92 6.87 11.26
N TRP A 58 -23.11 8.19 11.24
CA TRP A 58 -23.78 8.92 12.32
C TRP A 58 -25.26 9.24 11.99
N SER A 59 -26.05 9.45 13.04
CA SER A 59 -27.47 9.80 12.94
C SER A 59 -27.72 11.27 12.55
N ALA A 60 -26.70 12.13 12.63
CA ALA A 60 -26.76 13.54 12.29
C ALA A 60 -25.47 13.99 11.57
N SER A 61 -25.51 15.18 10.98
CA SER A 61 -24.35 15.74 10.26
C SER A 61 -23.11 15.85 11.15
N GLY A 62 -21.93 15.72 10.54
CA GLY A 62 -20.65 15.88 11.25
C GLY A 62 -20.54 17.23 11.98
N GLN A 63 -21.10 18.30 11.39
CA GLN A 63 -21.12 19.63 12.02
C GLN A 63 -21.93 19.68 13.32
N ALA A 64 -23.05 18.96 13.37
CA ALA A 64 -23.90 18.89 14.56
C ALA A 64 -23.30 18.00 15.64
N MET A 65 -22.71 16.86 15.25
CA MET A 65 -22.13 15.88 16.17
C MET A 65 -20.76 16.32 16.72
N PHE A 66 -19.96 16.98 15.90
CA PHE A 66 -18.57 17.34 16.20
C PHE A 66 -18.26 18.81 15.90
N PRO A 67 -18.96 19.78 16.52
CA PRO A 67 -18.84 21.19 16.16
C PRO A 67 -17.42 21.76 16.32
N THR A 68 -16.62 21.22 17.24
CA THR A 68 -15.23 21.66 17.48
C THR A 68 -14.22 21.02 16.53
N ALA A 69 -14.44 19.77 16.12
CA ALA A 69 -13.53 19.05 15.22
C ALA A 69 -13.86 19.28 13.74
N PHE A 70 -15.13 19.54 13.43
CA PHE A 70 -15.64 19.74 12.06
C PHE A 70 -14.84 20.78 11.26
N PRO A 71 -14.49 21.98 11.79
CA PRO A 71 -13.77 22.98 11.01
C PRO A 71 -12.41 22.51 10.49
N PHE A 72 -11.77 21.59 11.19
CA PHE A 72 -10.49 21.00 10.79
C PHE A 72 -10.70 19.76 9.91
N ALA A 73 -11.59 18.87 10.34
CA ALA A 73 -11.90 17.64 9.62
C ALA A 73 -12.51 17.91 8.23
N ALA A 74 -13.20 19.03 8.05
CA ALA A 74 -13.77 19.44 6.78
C ALA A 74 -12.71 19.67 5.69
N TYR A 75 -11.45 19.92 6.05
CA TYR A 75 -10.31 19.99 5.12
C TYR A 75 -9.61 18.65 4.91
N GLY A 76 -10.05 17.59 5.58
CA GLY A 76 -9.39 16.29 5.49
C GLY A 76 -9.48 15.63 4.11
N TRP A 77 -10.37 16.11 3.23
CA TRP A 77 -10.39 15.70 1.81
C TRP A 77 -9.03 15.96 1.15
N LEU A 78 -8.32 17.04 1.52
CA LEU A 78 -6.96 17.39 1.06
C LEU A 78 -5.93 16.27 1.24
N GLY A 79 -6.22 15.30 2.13
CA GLY A 79 -5.39 14.11 2.28
C GLY A 79 -5.32 13.27 1.00
N VAL A 80 -6.38 13.22 0.19
CA VAL A 80 -6.40 12.49 -1.09
C VAL A 80 -5.46 13.17 -2.10
N GLU A 81 -5.52 14.49 -2.22
CA GLU A 81 -4.62 15.28 -3.08
C GLU A 81 -3.16 15.10 -2.64
N LEU A 82 -2.93 15.06 -1.33
CA LEU A 82 -1.59 14.83 -0.78
C LEU A 82 -1.07 13.43 -1.12
N PHE A 83 -1.91 12.38 -1.08
CA PHE A 83 -1.53 11.04 -1.55
C PHE A 83 -1.10 11.06 -3.01
N PHE A 84 -1.86 11.72 -3.89
CA PHE A 84 -1.51 11.83 -5.30
C PHE A 84 -0.19 12.57 -5.52
N LEU A 85 0.05 13.65 -4.78
CA LEU A 85 1.29 14.42 -4.88
C LEU A 85 2.51 13.59 -4.42
N ILE A 86 2.39 12.85 -3.32
CA ILE A 86 3.45 11.94 -2.86
C ILE A 86 3.68 10.81 -3.86
N SER A 87 2.60 10.22 -4.41
CA SER A 87 2.71 9.17 -5.42
C SER A 87 3.43 9.69 -6.66
N GLY A 88 3.09 10.87 -7.18
CA GLY A 88 3.81 11.53 -8.27
C GLY A 88 5.30 11.70 -8.00
N PHE A 89 5.64 12.26 -6.84
CA PHE A 89 7.04 12.45 -6.44
C PHE A 89 7.82 11.12 -6.40
N VAL A 90 7.25 10.08 -5.77
CA VAL A 90 7.89 8.77 -5.65
C VAL A 90 8.03 8.07 -7.00
N ILE A 91 7.05 8.24 -7.90
CA ILE A 91 7.13 7.70 -9.25
C ILE A 91 8.29 8.33 -10.01
N CYS A 92 8.36 9.67 -10.05
CA CYS A 92 9.44 10.39 -10.72
C CYS A 92 10.82 9.93 -10.24
N MET A 93 11.01 9.76 -8.92
CA MET A 93 12.25 9.22 -8.37
C MET A 93 12.53 7.78 -8.79
N SER A 94 11.50 6.96 -8.99
CA SER A 94 11.63 5.54 -9.30
C SER A 94 11.74 5.20 -10.80
N CYS A 95 11.37 6.13 -11.68
CA CYS A 95 11.48 5.98 -13.14
C CYS A 95 12.94 6.01 -13.62
N TRP A 96 13.85 6.64 -12.87
CA TRP A 96 15.23 6.81 -13.29
C TRP A 96 15.98 5.47 -13.39
N GLY A 97 16.26 5.03 -14.61
CA GLY A 97 17.09 3.84 -14.89
C GLY A 97 16.38 2.48 -14.74
N ARG A 98 15.04 2.43 -14.78
CA ARG A 98 14.27 1.17 -14.78
C ARG A 98 13.48 0.97 -16.08
N SER A 99 13.14 -0.27 -16.40
CA SER A 99 12.20 -0.58 -17.49
C SER A 99 10.76 -0.28 -17.05
N VAL A 100 9.89 0.07 -18.01
CA VAL A 100 8.45 0.31 -17.77
C VAL A 100 7.80 -0.92 -17.12
N GLY A 101 8.17 -2.12 -17.59
CA GLY A 101 7.61 -3.38 -17.10
C GLY A 101 7.95 -3.67 -15.64
N ASP A 102 9.18 -3.42 -15.21
CA ASP A 102 9.59 -3.61 -13.81
C ASP A 102 8.91 -2.61 -12.89
N PHE A 103 8.74 -1.37 -13.36
CA PHE A 103 8.01 -0.34 -12.63
C PHE A 103 6.53 -0.74 -12.47
N PHE A 104 5.85 -1.11 -13.55
CA PHE A 104 4.43 -1.44 -13.52
C PHE A 104 4.15 -2.69 -12.67
N THR A 105 4.93 -3.75 -12.86
CA THR A 105 4.81 -5.02 -12.11
C THR A 105 4.96 -4.78 -10.60
N SER A 106 5.96 -3.98 -10.20
CA SER A 106 6.19 -3.66 -8.78
C SER A 106 5.04 -2.88 -8.13
N ARG A 107 4.32 -2.07 -8.92
CA ARG A 107 3.18 -1.27 -8.43
C ARG A 107 1.91 -2.13 -8.35
N VAL A 108 1.60 -2.87 -9.41
CA VAL A 108 0.42 -3.75 -9.50
C VAL A 108 0.45 -4.84 -8.44
N THR A 109 1.57 -5.55 -8.28
CA THR A 109 1.72 -6.62 -7.29
C THR A 109 1.61 -6.14 -5.85
N ARG A 110 1.85 -4.85 -5.59
CA ARG A 110 1.64 -4.24 -4.27
C ARG A 110 0.19 -3.80 -4.07
N LEU A 111 -0.46 -3.28 -5.10
CA LEU A 111 -1.79 -2.66 -5.01
C LEU A 111 -2.92 -3.69 -5.02
N TYR A 112 -2.88 -4.64 -5.96
CA TYR A 112 -3.97 -5.59 -6.19
C TYR A 112 -4.29 -6.50 -5.00
N PRO A 113 -3.31 -7.06 -4.25
CA PRO A 113 -3.62 -7.92 -3.11
C PRO A 113 -4.43 -7.20 -2.03
N ALA A 114 -4.03 -5.97 -1.69
CA ALA A 114 -4.76 -5.15 -0.73
C ALA A 114 -6.15 -4.75 -1.26
N TYR A 115 -6.24 -4.45 -2.55
CA TYR A 115 -7.51 -4.11 -3.20
C TYR A 115 -8.50 -5.26 -3.20
N TRP A 116 -8.10 -6.47 -3.62
CA TRP A 116 -8.95 -7.65 -3.58
C TRP A 116 -9.43 -7.98 -2.18
N PHE A 117 -8.53 -7.89 -1.20
CA PHE A 117 -8.91 -8.05 0.20
C PHE A 117 -9.99 -7.04 0.61
N ALA A 118 -9.82 -5.76 0.27
CA ALA A 118 -10.81 -4.72 0.58
C ALA A 118 -12.16 -5.00 -0.09
N VAL A 119 -12.20 -5.35 -1.39
CA VAL A 119 -13.44 -5.66 -2.11
C VAL A 119 -14.18 -6.82 -1.46
N LEU A 120 -13.46 -7.91 -1.15
CA LEU A 120 -14.04 -9.09 -0.53
C LEU A 120 -14.49 -8.82 0.91
N ALA A 121 -13.70 -8.08 1.68
CA ALA A 121 -14.03 -7.72 3.06
C ALA A 121 -15.28 -6.83 3.11
N THR A 122 -15.35 -5.77 2.28
CA THR A 122 -16.54 -4.90 2.21
C THR A 122 -17.76 -5.69 1.75
N THR A 123 -17.63 -6.55 0.74
CA THR A 123 -18.73 -7.42 0.28
C THR A 123 -19.21 -8.36 1.40
N ALA A 124 -18.30 -8.98 2.15
CA ALA A 124 -18.64 -9.84 3.27
C ALA A 124 -19.36 -9.07 4.39
N VAL A 125 -18.90 -7.87 4.72
CA VAL A 125 -19.56 -6.99 5.71
C VAL A 125 -20.99 -6.66 5.28
N LEU A 126 -21.21 -6.30 4.01
CA LEU A 126 -22.55 -6.00 3.49
C LEU A 126 -23.49 -7.23 3.47
N LEU A 127 -22.95 -8.44 3.35
CA LEU A 127 -23.72 -9.69 3.39
C LEU A 127 -24.05 -10.13 4.83
N LEU A 128 -23.11 -9.94 5.77
CA LEU A 128 -23.20 -10.47 7.13
C LEU A 128 -23.86 -9.50 8.12
N ILE A 129 -23.83 -8.19 7.87
CA ILE A 129 -24.35 -7.16 8.79
C ILE A 129 -25.67 -6.59 8.24
N PRO A 130 -26.83 -7.05 8.76
CA PRO A 130 -28.12 -6.50 8.37
C PRO A 130 -28.29 -5.05 8.87
N GLY A 131 -28.77 -4.17 8.00
CA GLY A 131 -29.02 -2.75 8.30
C GLY A 131 -28.13 -1.75 7.56
N GLY A 132 -27.12 -2.23 6.81
CA GLY A 132 -26.29 -1.40 5.93
C GLY A 132 -26.85 -1.22 4.52
N GLN A 133 -25.99 -0.79 3.58
CA GLN A 133 -26.31 -0.76 2.16
C GLN A 133 -26.51 -2.19 1.62
N LYS A 134 -27.39 -2.36 0.61
CA LYS A 134 -27.58 -3.67 -0.01
C LYS A 134 -26.30 -4.09 -0.76
N PRO A 135 -25.87 -5.35 -0.62
CA PRO A 135 -24.72 -5.87 -1.38
C PRO A 135 -24.99 -5.77 -2.89
N LEU A 136 -23.90 -5.58 -3.65
CA LEU A 136 -23.97 -5.60 -5.10
C LEU A 136 -24.24 -7.01 -5.62
N PRO A 137 -24.87 -7.14 -6.80
CA PRO A 137 -24.95 -8.44 -7.47
C PRO A 137 -23.55 -8.93 -7.85
N TRP A 138 -23.35 -10.25 -7.86
CA TRP A 138 -22.04 -10.87 -8.11
C TRP A 138 -21.31 -10.38 -9.38
N PRO A 139 -21.98 -10.13 -10.53
CA PRO A 139 -21.30 -9.58 -11.72
C PRO A 139 -20.63 -8.23 -11.46
N ASP A 140 -21.27 -7.37 -10.65
CA ASP A 140 -20.71 -6.06 -10.31
C ASP A 140 -19.50 -6.23 -9.38
N VAL A 141 -19.58 -7.15 -8.41
CA VAL A 141 -18.46 -7.48 -7.50
C VAL A 141 -17.27 -8.03 -8.29
N LEU A 142 -17.50 -8.93 -9.25
CA LEU A 142 -16.46 -9.47 -10.12
C LEU A 142 -15.83 -8.37 -10.98
N THR A 143 -16.63 -7.43 -11.48
CA THR A 143 -16.12 -6.27 -12.20
C THR A 143 -15.26 -5.39 -11.29
N ASN A 144 -15.70 -5.17 -10.04
CA ASN A 144 -14.90 -4.44 -9.05
C ASN A 144 -13.56 -5.13 -8.79
N LEU A 145 -13.47 -6.47 -8.73
CA LEU A 145 -12.17 -7.15 -8.56
C LEU A 145 -11.15 -6.86 -9.67
N THR A 146 -11.60 -6.44 -10.85
CA THR A 146 -10.74 -6.04 -11.97
C THR A 146 -10.30 -4.58 -11.93
N MET A 147 -10.86 -3.77 -11.03
CA MET A 147 -10.66 -2.32 -10.97
C MET A 147 -11.23 -1.55 -12.18
N LEU A 148 -12.04 -2.21 -13.03
CA LEU A 148 -12.64 -1.63 -14.24
C LEU A 148 -14.08 -1.14 -14.04
N GLN A 149 -14.56 -1.05 -12.81
CA GLN A 149 -15.93 -0.63 -12.52
C GLN A 149 -16.26 0.80 -13.01
N GLU A 150 -15.31 1.73 -12.91
CA GLU A 150 -15.50 3.11 -13.35
C GLU A 150 -15.63 3.26 -14.88
N PRO A 151 -14.71 2.73 -15.71
CA PRO A 151 -14.82 2.85 -17.17
C PRO A 151 -15.99 2.03 -17.74
N LEU A 152 -16.40 0.96 -17.07
CA LEU A 152 -17.54 0.14 -17.47
C LEU A 152 -18.89 0.66 -16.92
N GLY A 153 -18.90 1.76 -16.16
CA GLY A 153 -20.11 2.34 -15.58
C GLY A 153 -20.80 1.45 -14.54
N VAL A 154 -20.07 0.50 -13.97
CA VAL A 154 -20.56 -0.42 -12.95
C VAL A 154 -20.44 0.22 -11.57
N ARG A 155 -21.42 -0.04 -10.70
CA ARG A 155 -21.45 0.52 -9.35
C ARG A 155 -20.26 0.01 -8.53
N MET A 156 -19.63 0.90 -7.77
CA MET A 156 -18.52 0.56 -6.90
C MET A 156 -19.03 -0.13 -5.63
N VAL A 157 -18.34 -1.19 -5.19
CA VAL A 157 -18.63 -1.85 -3.90
C VAL A 157 -18.42 -0.88 -2.73
N ASP A 158 -17.37 -0.07 -2.82
CA ASP A 158 -17.13 1.04 -1.92
C ASP A 158 -16.89 2.32 -2.73
N GLY A 159 -17.49 3.42 -2.30
CA GLY A 159 -17.33 4.72 -2.93
C GLY A 159 -15.86 5.10 -3.06
N VAL A 160 -14.99 4.78 -2.09
CA VAL A 160 -13.58 5.23 -2.09
C VAL A 160 -12.72 4.63 -3.22
N TYR A 161 -13.20 3.58 -3.91
CA TYR A 161 -12.43 2.90 -4.96
C TYR A 161 -12.14 3.77 -6.19
N TRP A 162 -12.84 4.90 -6.36
CA TRP A 162 -12.53 5.91 -7.38
C TRP A 162 -11.07 6.41 -7.28
N THR A 163 -10.55 6.55 -6.06
CA THR A 163 -9.18 7.03 -5.83
C THR A 163 -8.13 6.05 -6.35
N LEU A 164 -8.39 4.74 -6.19
CA LEU A 164 -7.48 3.70 -6.62
C LEU A 164 -7.47 3.56 -8.15
N PHE A 165 -8.63 3.72 -8.80
CA PHE A 165 -8.69 3.77 -10.26
C PHE A 165 -7.97 5.01 -10.82
N ALA A 166 -8.13 6.17 -10.17
CA ALA A 166 -7.35 7.36 -10.50
C ALA A 166 -5.84 7.12 -10.34
N GLU A 167 -5.40 6.42 -9.28
CA GLU A 167 -4.00 6.03 -9.10
C GLU A 167 -3.48 5.12 -10.22
N LEU A 168 -4.28 4.13 -10.65
CA LEU A 168 -3.92 3.27 -11.79
C LEU A 168 -3.76 4.08 -13.08
N ARG A 169 -4.70 5.01 -13.37
CA ARG A 169 -4.60 5.90 -14.54
C ARG A 169 -3.35 6.76 -14.47
N PHE A 170 -3.01 7.27 -13.30
CA PHE A 170 -1.80 8.04 -13.09
C PHE A 170 -0.54 7.22 -13.38
N TYR A 171 -0.49 5.95 -12.96
CA TYR A 171 0.61 5.04 -13.31
C TYR A 171 0.72 4.81 -14.83
N LEU A 172 -0.41 4.66 -15.53
CA LEU A 172 -0.45 4.51 -16.98
C LEU A 172 0.03 5.77 -17.71
N LEU A 173 -0.39 6.95 -17.26
CA LEU A 173 0.06 8.23 -17.80
C LEU A 173 1.57 8.42 -17.64
N PHE A 174 2.12 8.10 -16.47
CA PHE A 174 3.56 8.16 -16.25
C PHE A 174 4.34 7.15 -17.10
N ALA A 175 3.81 5.94 -17.29
CA ALA A 175 4.40 4.96 -18.18
C ALA A 175 4.45 5.44 -19.65
N LEU A 176 3.48 6.26 -20.08
CA LEU A 176 3.40 6.82 -21.43
C LEU A 176 4.26 8.08 -21.63
N VAL A 177 4.47 8.88 -20.58
CA VAL A 177 5.19 10.17 -20.68
C VAL A 177 6.68 10.01 -20.38
N ALA A 178 7.04 9.14 -19.45
CA ALA A 178 8.43 8.95 -19.03
C ALA A 178 9.21 7.94 -19.89
N TRP A 179 8.54 7.25 -20.82
CA TRP A 179 9.11 6.32 -21.80
C TRP A 179 8.40 6.48 -23.14
#